data_AF-A0AAD7VZJ6-F1
#
_entry.id   AF-A0AAD7VZJ6-F1
#
_cell.length_a   1.000
_cell.length_b   1.000
_cell.length_c   1.000
_cell.angle_alpha   90.00
_cell.angle_beta   90.00
_cell.angle_gamma   90.00
#
_symmetry.space_group_name_H-M   'P 1'
#
loop_
_entity.id
_entity.type
_entity.pdbx_description
1 polymer ?
#
loop_
_entity_poly.entity_id
_entity_poly.type
_entity_poly.pdbx_seq_one_letter_code
_entity_poly.pdbx_strand_id
1 'polypeptide(L)'
;MAVALGPNKCRGLPFFHAFTGCDTVSCFSGRGKKTAWETWKACDEVTDEVTTAFCTLAATPTISTVDDYMDSLEHFVVLLYDRTSSQEHVNEARKHLFTQRSRSIEAIPPTQEALRQHIKRAAYQAGFCWGLMMICTPELPSPSEWGWVQSDNG
;
A
#
# COMPACT_ATOMS: atom_id res chain seq x y z
N MET A 1 13.13 -11.22 -18.15
CA MET A 1 12.48 -11.06 -16.82
C MET A 1 11.38 -10.01 -16.80
N ALA A 2 11.57 -8.78 -17.32
CA ALA A 2 10.50 -7.76 -17.35
C ALA A 2 9.29 -8.13 -18.23
N VAL A 3 9.51 -8.77 -19.38
CA VAL A 3 8.43 -9.15 -20.32
C VAL A 3 7.39 -10.08 -19.68
N ALA A 4 7.79 -10.95 -18.76
CA ALA A 4 6.89 -11.92 -18.11
C ALA A 4 5.93 -11.30 -17.08
N LEU A 5 6.26 -10.11 -16.56
CA LEU A 5 5.43 -9.40 -15.57
C LEU A 5 4.36 -8.53 -16.23
N GLY A 6 4.55 -8.20 -17.51
CA GLY A 6 3.72 -7.24 -18.23
C GLY A 6 4.01 -5.78 -17.83
N PRO A 7 3.63 -4.81 -18.68
CA PRO A 7 3.99 -3.41 -18.50
C PRO A 7 3.37 -2.79 -17.24
N ASN A 8 2.13 -3.17 -16.91
CA ASN A 8 1.41 -2.56 -15.78
C ASN A 8 2.01 -2.97 -14.43
N LYS A 9 2.22 -4.28 -14.20
CA LYS A 9 2.88 -4.70 -12.95
C LYS A 9 4.28 -4.11 -12.84
N CYS A 10 5.04 -4.04 -13.93
CA CYS A 10 6.37 -3.38 -13.92
C CYS A 10 6.29 -1.92 -13.46
N ARG A 11 5.29 -1.16 -13.92
CA ARG A 11 5.06 0.23 -13.52
C ARG A 11 4.58 0.36 -12.07
N GLY A 12 3.80 -0.60 -11.57
CA GLY A 12 3.31 -0.61 -10.18
C GLY A 12 4.33 -1.13 -9.14
N LEU A 13 5.40 -1.80 -9.57
CA LEU A 13 6.39 -2.39 -8.66
C LEU A 13 7.02 -1.42 -7.65
N PRO A 14 7.36 -0.15 -8.00
CA PRO A 14 7.90 0.80 -7.03
C PRO A 14 6.93 1.03 -5.86
N PHE A 15 5.66 1.30 -6.14
CA PHE A 15 4.66 1.47 -5.08
C PHE A 15 4.44 0.18 -4.32
N PHE A 16 4.29 -0.97 -5.00
CA PHE A 16 4.18 -2.28 -4.34
C PHE A 16 5.34 -2.55 -3.38
N HIS A 17 6.57 -2.20 -3.78
CA HIS A 17 7.75 -2.38 -2.96
C HIS A 17 7.71 -1.52 -1.69
N ALA A 18 7.39 -0.23 -1.82
CA ALA A 18 7.24 0.67 -0.67
C ALA A 18 6.06 0.28 0.24
N PHE A 19 4.91 -0.04 -0.36
CA PHE A 19 3.67 -0.41 0.34
C PHE A 19 3.81 -1.74 1.11
N THR A 20 4.61 -2.68 0.63
CA THR A 20 4.89 -3.92 1.37
C THR A 20 6.06 -3.79 2.34
N GLY A 21 6.56 -2.56 2.54
CA GLY A 21 7.65 -2.18 3.43
C GLY A 21 9.01 -2.06 2.73
N CYS A 22 9.72 -0.97 3.01
CA CYS A 22 11.09 -0.71 2.58
C CYS A 22 11.85 0.03 3.70
N ASP A 23 13.02 0.61 3.42
CA ASP A 23 13.85 1.26 4.45
C ASP A 23 13.15 2.46 5.11
N THR A 24 12.28 3.16 4.38
CA THR A 24 11.60 4.40 4.84
C THR A 24 10.12 4.20 5.15
N VAL A 25 9.56 3.03 4.82
CA VAL A 25 8.13 2.73 4.99
C VAL A 25 7.98 1.41 5.75
N SER A 26 7.20 1.44 6.83
CA SER A 26 6.92 0.26 7.68
C SER A 26 6.40 -0.94 6.88
N CYS A 27 6.48 -2.15 7.42
CA CYS A 27 5.87 -3.33 6.81
C CYS A 27 4.58 -3.77 7.53
N PHE A 28 3.81 -4.62 6.87
CA PHE A 28 2.67 -5.32 7.47
C PHE A 28 3.16 -6.53 8.28
N SER A 29 2.82 -6.59 9.56
CA SER A 29 3.28 -7.65 10.47
C SER A 29 2.93 -9.05 9.96
N GLY A 30 3.94 -9.91 9.81
CA GLY A 30 3.79 -11.28 9.32
C GLY A 30 3.41 -11.40 7.83
N ARG A 31 3.40 -10.30 7.06
CA ARG A 31 3.04 -10.28 5.63
C ARG A 31 4.23 -9.81 4.79
N GLY A 32 4.87 -10.76 4.12
CA GLY A 32 6.01 -10.48 3.26
C GLY A 32 5.62 -10.12 1.81
N LYS A 33 6.61 -9.68 1.03
CA LYS A 33 6.48 -9.40 -0.41
C LYS A 33 5.94 -10.59 -1.19
N LYS A 34 6.36 -11.82 -0.84
CA LYS A 34 5.85 -13.05 -1.48
C LYS A 34 4.34 -13.19 -1.30
N THR A 35 3.85 -13.08 -0.06
CA THR A 35 2.41 -13.20 0.24
C THR A 35 1.61 -12.07 -0.40
N ALA A 36 2.14 -10.85 -0.38
CA ALA A 36 1.51 -9.69 -1.02
C ALA A 36 1.47 -9.82 -2.56
N TRP A 37 2.52 -10.39 -3.16
CA TRP A 37 2.56 -10.67 -4.59
C TRP A 37 1.50 -11.70 -5.00
N GLU A 38 1.35 -12.77 -4.22
CA GLU A 38 0.30 -13.77 -4.44
C GLU A 38 -1.10 -13.14 -4.32
N THR A 39 -1.32 -12.29 -3.32
CA THR A 39 -2.59 -11.55 -3.17
C THR A 39 -2.83 -10.63 -4.36
N TRP A 40 -1.81 -9.89 -4.82
CA TRP A 40 -1.95 -8.98 -5.96
C TRP A 40 -2.34 -9.73 -7.24
N LYS A 41 -1.71 -10.89 -7.52
CA LYS A 41 -2.12 -11.72 -8.66
C LYS A 41 -3.59 -12.17 -8.55
N ALA A 42 -4.03 -12.59 -7.37
CA ALA A 42 -5.41 -13.03 -7.17
C ALA A 42 -6.42 -11.88 -7.33
N CYS A 43 -6.09 -10.66 -6.88
CA CYS A 43 -6.93 -9.49 -7.10
C CYS A 43 -7.06 -9.14 -8.59
N ASP A 44 -5.94 -9.16 -9.33
CA ASP A 44 -5.90 -8.84 -10.77
C ASP A 44 -6.66 -9.86 -11.63
N GLU A 45 -6.78 -11.11 -11.18
CA GLU A 45 -7.63 -12.12 -11.86
C GLU A 45 -9.12 -11.72 -11.85
N VAL A 46 -9.54 -10.88 -10.90
CA VAL A 46 -10.92 -10.40 -10.78
C VAL A 46 -11.07 -9.01 -11.40
N THR A 47 -10.19 -8.06 -11.05
CA THR A 47 -10.22 -6.67 -11.55
C THR A 47 -8.81 -6.07 -11.59
N ASP A 48 -8.54 -5.17 -12.54
CA ASP A 48 -7.27 -4.43 -12.63
C ASP A 48 -7.17 -3.22 -11.67
N GLU A 49 -8.10 -3.05 -10.72
CA GLU A 49 -8.17 -1.87 -9.84
C GLU A 49 -6.92 -1.71 -8.98
N VAL A 50 -6.43 -2.79 -8.37
CA VAL A 50 -5.22 -2.76 -7.53
C VAL A 50 -3.98 -2.42 -8.36
N THR A 51 -3.87 -3.01 -9.56
CA THR A 51 -2.80 -2.66 -10.50
C THR A 51 -2.86 -1.20 -10.91
N THR A 52 -4.06 -0.69 -11.18
CA THR A 52 -4.28 0.72 -11.53
C THR A 52 -3.86 1.64 -10.39
N ALA A 53 -4.29 1.35 -9.15
CA ALA A 53 -3.89 2.08 -7.96
C ALA A 53 -2.36 2.11 -7.79
N PHE A 54 -1.69 0.95 -7.88
CA PHE A 54 -0.24 0.87 -7.76
C PHE A 54 0.49 1.64 -8.85
N CYS A 55 0.00 1.60 -10.09
CA CYS A 55 0.59 2.38 -11.19
C CYS A 55 0.42 3.89 -10.99
N THR A 56 -0.78 4.33 -10.61
CA THR A 56 -1.07 5.77 -10.42
C THR A 56 -0.25 6.33 -9.26
N LEU A 57 -0.21 5.64 -8.12
CA LEU A 57 0.54 6.08 -6.94
C LEU A 57 2.06 5.98 -7.12
N ALA A 58 2.55 5.12 -8.02
CA ALA A 58 3.96 5.06 -8.39
C ALA A 58 4.39 6.18 -9.35
N ALA A 59 3.46 6.76 -10.12
CA ALA A 59 3.78 7.70 -11.20
C ALA A 59 3.45 9.16 -10.86
N THR A 60 2.24 9.40 -10.35
CA THR A 60 1.70 10.75 -10.12
C THR A 60 0.87 10.79 -8.84
N PRO A 61 1.46 10.49 -7.67
CA PRO A 61 0.70 10.50 -6.43
C PRO A 61 0.24 11.92 -6.08
N THR A 62 -1.03 12.03 -5.69
CA THR A 62 -1.63 13.18 -5.02
C THR A 62 -2.44 12.71 -3.81
N ILE A 63 -2.80 13.63 -2.91
CA ILE A 63 -3.70 13.27 -1.79
C ILE A 63 -5.05 12.78 -2.32
N SER A 64 -5.60 13.41 -3.37
CA SER A 64 -6.83 12.94 -4.01
C SER A 64 -6.71 11.51 -4.52
N THR A 65 -5.62 11.17 -5.21
CA THR A 65 -5.44 9.80 -5.73
C THR A 65 -5.27 8.77 -4.61
N VAL A 66 -4.75 9.16 -3.45
CA VAL A 66 -4.73 8.27 -2.27
C VAL A 66 -6.16 8.00 -1.80
N ASP A 67 -7.02 9.01 -1.83
CA ASP A 67 -8.42 8.91 -1.42
C ASP A 67 -9.22 8.07 -2.43
N ASP A 68 -9.03 8.33 -3.73
CA ASP A 68 -9.70 7.64 -4.83
C ASP A 68 -9.43 6.12 -4.83
N TYR A 69 -8.24 5.70 -4.37
CA TYR A 69 -7.85 4.29 -4.31
C TYR A 69 -7.86 3.69 -2.90
N MET A 70 -8.37 4.41 -1.90
CA MET A 70 -8.37 3.93 -0.51
C MET A 70 -9.11 2.59 -0.39
N ASP A 71 -10.31 2.47 -0.97
CA ASP A 71 -11.15 1.27 -0.87
C ASP A 71 -10.49 0.05 -1.53
N SER A 72 -9.96 0.19 -2.75
CA SER A 72 -9.28 -0.91 -3.44
C SER A 72 -8.03 -1.38 -2.69
N LEU A 73 -7.28 -0.45 -2.08
CA LEU A 73 -6.10 -0.77 -1.27
C LEU A 73 -6.47 -1.36 0.09
N GLU A 74 -7.58 -0.91 0.68
CA GLU A 74 -8.13 -1.44 1.92
C GLU A 74 -8.53 -2.91 1.74
N HIS A 75 -9.29 -3.20 0.69
CA HIS A 75 -9.71 -4.56 0.36
C HIS A 75 -8.51 -5.46 0.05
N PHE A 76 -7.50 -4.95 -0.67
CA PHE A 76 -6.23 -5.69 -0.86
C PHE A 76 -5.59 -6.08 0.48
N VAL A 77 -5.54 -5.17 1.46
CA VAL A 77 -4.98 -5.45 2.79
C VAL A 77 -5.86 -6.43 3.57
N VAL A 78 -7.18 -6.37 3.43
CA VAL A 78 -8.07 -7.39 4.01
C VAL A 78 -7.68 -8.78 3.49
N LEU A 79 -7.58 -8.95 2.17
CA LEU A 79 -7.22 -10.22 1.54
C LEU A 79 -5.78 -10.65 1.86
N LEU A 80 -4.88 -9.70 2.10
CA LEU A 80 -3.51 -9.98 2.57
C LEU A 80 -3.51 -10.65 3.95
N TYR A 81 -4.41 -10.23 4.84
CA TYR A 81 -4.54 -10.81 6.17
C TYR A 81 -5.43 -12.05 6.19
N ASP A 82 -6.50 -12.08 5.39
CA ASP A 82 -7.45 -13.18 5.33
C ASP A 82 -8.05 -13.33 3.93
N ARG A 83 -7.48 -14.24 3.13
CA ARG A 83 -7.84 -14.46 1.72
C ARG A 83 -9.28 -14.92 1.49
N THR A 84 -9.92 -15.45 2.53
CA THR A 84 -11.33 -15.91 2.50
C THR A 84 -12.28 -14.92 3.15
N SER A 85 -11.81 -13.73 3.51
CA SER A 85 -12.63 -12.70 4.12
C SER A 85 -13.69 -12.22 3.12
N SER A 86 -14.89 -11.99 3.62
CA SER A 86 -15.97 -11.32 2.89
C SER A 86 -16.06 -9.83 3.22
N GLN A 87 -15.09 -9.28 3.96
CA GLN A 87 -15.05 -7.88 4.36
C GLN A 87 -14.25 -7.10 3.32
N GLU A 88 -14.70 -5.89 2.98
CA GLU A 88 -14.01 -5.00 2.04
C GLU A 88 -13.10 -3.99 2.76
N HIS A 89 -13.41 -3.69 4.02
CA HIS A 89 -12.72 -2.67 4.81
C HIS A 89 -11.92 -3.27 5.98
N VAL A 90 -10.78 -2.65 6.33
CA VAL A 90 -9.84 -3.19 7.31
C VAL A 90 -10.36 -3.09 8.73
N ASN A 91 -11.20 -2.10 9.06
CA ASN A 91 -11.77 -1.99 10.40
C ASN A 91 -12.72 -3.15 10.72
N GLU A 92 -13.53 -3.54 9.74
CA GLU A 92 -14.48 -4.64 9.76
C GLU A 92 -13.74 -5.97 9.80
N ALA A 93 -12.74 -6.14 8.92
CA ALA A 93 -11.87 -7.30 8.94
C ALA A 93 -11.13 -7.43 10.28
N ARG A 94 -10.62 -6.32 10.82
CA ARG A 94 -9.95 -6.28 12.12
C ARG A 94 -10.88 -6.74 13.24
N LYS A 95 -12.11 -6.20 13.30
CA LYS A 95 -13.14 -6.62 14.27
C LYS A 95 -13.49 -8.10 14.11
N HIS A 96 -13.73 -8.55 12.89
CA HIS A 96 -14.10 -9.95 12.61
C HIS A 96 -12.99 -10.92 13.02
N LEU A 97 -11.74 -10.66 12.60
CA LEU A 97 -10.60 -11.51 12.90
C LEU A 97 -10.27 -11.55 14.40
N PHE A 98 -10.43 -10.43 15.10
CA PHE A 98 -10.21 -10.38 16.55
C PHE A 98 -11.31 -11.12 17.32
N THR A 99 -12.59 -10.84 17.01
CA THR A 99 -13.72 -11.35 17.81
C THR A 99 -14.17 -12.77 17.43
N GLN A 100 -14.14 -13.13 16.15
CA GLN A 100 -14.70 -14.39 15.65
C GLN A 100 -13.62 -15.42 15.29
N ARG A 101 -12.40 -14.97 14.98
CA ARG A 101 -11.28 -15.86 14.65
C ARG A 101 -10.20 -15.92 15.73
N SER A 102 -10.35 -15.17 16.82
CA SER A 102 -9.42 -15.12 17.96
C SER A 102 -7.95 -14.88 17.56
N ARG A 103 -7.72 -14.04 16.54
CA ARG A 103 -6.35 -13.68 16.10
C ARG A 103 -5.72 -12.68 17.06
N SER A 104 -4.40 -12.78 17.24
CA SER A 104 -3.63 -11.79 18.02
C SER A 104 -3.59 -10.43 17.32
N ILE A 105 -3.20 -9.38 18.06
CA ILE A 105 -3.13 -8.00 17.54
C ILE A 105 -2.15 -7.87 16.37
N GLU A 106 -1.09 -8.67 16.36
CA GLU A 106 -0.10 -8.69 15.29
C GLU A 106 -0.60 -9.41 14.03
N ALA A 107 -1.65 -10.24 14.16
CA ALA A 107 -2.21 -11.09 13.12
C ALA A 107 -3.52 -10.53 12.51
N ILE A 108 -3.86 -9.28 12.83
CA ILE A 108 -5.01 -8.53 12.28
C ILE A 108 -4.52 -7.31 11.49
N PRO A 109 -5.29 -6.84 10.48
CA PRO A 109 -4.90 -5.70 9.67
C PRO A 109 -4.81 -4.40 10.50
N PRO A 110 -4.06 -3.39 10.02
CA PRO A 110 -4.04 -2.07 10.65
C PRO A 110 -5.45 -1.45 10.68
N THR A 111 -5.63 -0.41 11.49
CA THR A 111 -6.82 0.45 11.39
C THR A 111 -6.80 1.22 10.07
N GLN A 112 -7.97 1.64 9.57
CA GLN A 112 -8.07 2.44 8.35
C GLN A 112 -7.19 3.70 8.41
N GLU A 113 -7.19 4.43 9.53
CA GLU A 113 -6.35 5.62 9.73
C GLU A 113 -4.85 5.33 9.59
N ALA A 114 -4.36 4.29 10.28
CA ALA A 114 -2.97 3.86 10.15
C ALA A 114 -2.62 3.40 8.73
N LEU A 115 -3.54 2.71 8.05
CA LEU A 115 -3.35 2.28 6.66
C LEU A 115 -3.27 3.48 5.72
N ARG A 116 -4.15 4.48 5.88
CA ARG A 116 -4.13 5.72 5.10
C ARG A 116 -2.79 6.43 5.19
N GLN A 117 -2.25 6.58 6.41
CA GLN A 117 -0.91 7.17 6.59
C GLN A 117 0.19 6.32 5.97
N HIS A 118 0.08 5.00 6.05
CA HIS A 118 1.02 4.09 5.43
C HIS A 118 1.00 4.16 3.88
N ILE A 119 -0.18 4.26 3.26
CA ILE A 119 -0.35 4.47 1.81
C ILE A 119 0.29 5.78 1.39
N LYS A 120 0.06 6.88 2.13
CA LYS A 120 0.71 8.17 1.85
C LYS A 120 2.23 8.05 1.86
N ARG A 121 2.82 7.42 2.87
CA ARG A 121 4.27 7.23 2.94
C ARG A 121 4.81 6.38 1.79
N ALA A 122 4.09 5.31 1.42
CA ALA A 122 4.45 4.46 0.28
C ALA A 122 4.38 5.23 -1.05
N ALA A 123 3.34 6.04 -1.26
CA ALA A 123 3.16 6.88 -2.42
C ALA A 123 4.26 7.94 -2.51
N TYR A 124 4.62 8.55 -1.38
CA TYR A 124 5.70 9.53 -1.33
C TYR A 124 7.04 8.93 -1.76
N GLN A 125 7.38 7.78 -1.18
CA GLN A 125 8.62 7.07 -1.49
C GLN A 125 8.67 6.65 -2.96
N ALA A 126 7.59 6.07 -3.47
CA ALA A 126 7.56 5.53 -4.82
C ALA A 126 7.49 6.61 -5.89
N GLY A 127 6.53 7.54 -5.79
CA GLY A 127 6.26 8.50 -6.84
C GLY A 127 7.11 9.76 -6.79
N PHE A 128 7.53 10.22 -5.59
CA PHE A 128 8.41 11.38 -5.49
C PHE A 128 9.87 10.98 -5.34
N CYS A 129 10.25 10.26 -4.28
CA CYS A 129 11.67 9.97 -4.03
C CYS A 129 12.31 9.11 -5.13
N TRP A 130 11.64 8.03 -5.56
CA TRP A 130 12.14 7.19 -6.65
C TRP A 130 11.68 7.67 -8.03
N GLY A 131 10.42 8.09 -8.15
CA GLY A 131 9.84 8.54 -9.42
C GLY A 131 10.52 9.77 -10.02
N LEU A 132 11.09 10.65 -9.19
CA LEU A 132 11.79 11.86 -9.62
C LEU A 132 13.33 11.73 -9.57
N MET A 133 13.87 10.54 -9.31
CA MET A 133 15.31 10.28 -9.15
C MET A 133 16.17 10.77 -10.33
N MET A 134 15.60 10.83 -11.54
CA MET A 134 16.31 11.28 -12.75
C MET A 134 16.32 12.80 -12.95
N ILE A 135 15.63 13.56 -12.09
CA ILE A 135 15.59 15.02 -12.13
C ILE A 135 16.73 15.54 -11.25
N CYS A 136 17.56 16.45 -11.76
CA CYS A 136 18.75 16.97 -11.05
C CYS A 136 18.40 17.68 -9.73
N THR A 137 17.29 18.42 -9.72
CA THR A 137 16.79 19.18 -8.56
C THR A 137 15.28 19.00 -8.46
N PRO A 138 14.78 17.84 -7.96
CA PRO A 138 13.35 17.60 -7.86
C PRO A 138 12.75 18.44 -6.74
N GLU A 139 11.60 19.06 -7.00
CA GLU A 139 10.78 19.65 -5.96
C GLU A 139 9.93 18.55 -5.32
N LEU A 140 10.16 18.27 -4.04
CA LEU A 140 9.40 17.30 -3.28
C LEU A 140 8.32 18.01 -2.45
N PRO A 141 7.10 17.44 -2.35
CA PRO A 141 6.10 18.00 -1.45
C PRO A 141 6.52 17.83 0.01
N SER A 142 5.91 18.60 0.90
CA SER A 142 6.22 18.54 2.33
C SER A 142 5.88 17.16 2.92
N PRO A 143 6.82 16.48 3.59
CA PRO A 143 6.53 15.19 4.26
C PRO A 143 5.36 15.24 5.25
N SER A 144 5.05 16.42 5.81
CA SER A 144 3.94 16.62 6.75
C SER A 144 2.57 16.28 6.16
N GLU A 145 2.40 16.42 4.85
CA GLU A 145 1.15 16.11 4.15
C GLU A 145 1.06 14.60 3.81
N TRP A 146 2.20 13.92 3.85
CA TRP A 146 2.42 12.55 3.37
C TRP A 146 2.64 11.53 4.49
N GLY A 147 2.19 11.87 5.70
CA GLY A 147 2.09 10.92 6.82
C GLY A 147 3.30 10.88 7.73
N TRP A 148 4.14 11.90 7.68
CA TRP A 148 5.09 12.23 8.73
C TRP A 148 4.61 13.43 9.53
N VAL A 149 5.07 13.53 10.78
CA VAL A 149 4.89 14.71 11.63
C VAL A 149 6.27 15.06 12.14
N GLN A 150 6.65 16.33 12.03
CA GLN A 150 7.91 16.80 12.59
C GLN A 150 7.80 16.73 14.11
N SER A 151 8.76 16.05 14.73
CA SER A 151 8.88 16.05 16.18
C SER A 151 9.74 17.23 16.61
N ASP A 152 9.56 17.72 17.85
CA ASP A 152 10.40 18.77 18.42
C ASP A 152 11.89 18.38 18.47
N ASN A 153 12.20 17.09 18.30
CA ASN A 153 13.54 16.52 18.37
C ASN A 153 14.21 16.33 16.99
N GLY A 154 13.60 16.83 15.91
CA GLY A 154 14.09 16.69 14.53
C GLY A 154 13.22 15.77 13.69
#